data_AF-A0A7C6N3F4-F1
#
_entry.id   AF-A0A7C6N3F4-F1
#
_cell.length_a   1.000
_cell.length_b   1.000
_cell.length_c   1.000
_cell.angle_alpha   90.00
_cell.angle_beta   90.00
_cell.angle_gamma   90.00
#
_symmetry.space_group_name_H-M   'P 1'
#
loop_
_entity.id
_entity.type
_entity.pdbx_description
1 polymer ?
#
loop_
_entity_poly.entity_id
_entity_poly.type
_entity_poly.pdbx_seq_one_letter_code
_entity_poly.pdbx_strand_id
1 'polypeptide(L)' 'DYNGSEVIIIYNINNEGAKVNLNNTELIDRNIRGYLSVDGREVTLTNNELGMPKYSIVILK' A
#
# COMPACT_ATOMS: atom_id res chain seq x y z
N ASP A 1 19.42 -15.98 4.30
CA ASP A 1 19.56 -14.72 5.05
C ASP A 1 18.61 -13.65 4.58
N TYR A 2 17.76 -13.15 5.49
CA TYR A 2 16.90 -11.98 5.29
C TYR A 2 17.68 -10.68 5.59
N ASN A 3 18.86 -10.52 4.99
CA ASN A 3 19.82 -9.41 5.17
C ASN A 3 19.16 -8.03 4.99
N GLY A 4 18.64 -7.43 6.05
CA GLY A 4 18.04 -6.09 6.01
C GLY A 4 16.79 -5.96 5.12
N SER A 5 16.08 -7.07 4.85
CA SER A 5 14.82 -7.00 4.11
C SER A 5 13.72 -6.40 4.98
N GLU A 6 13.23 -5.23 4.58
CA GLU A 6 12.07 -4.57 5.17
C GLU A 6 10.78 -4.97 4.44
N VAL A 7 9.69 -5.11 5.20
CA VAL A 7 8.34 -5.28 4.67
C VAL A 7 7.46 -4.23 5.31
N ILE A 8 6.77 -3.45 4.49
CA ILE A 8 5.85 -2.40 4.96
C ILE A 8 4.42 -2.87 4.78
N ILE A 9 3.59 -2.61 5.78
CA ILE A 9 2.16 -2.90 5.74
C ILE A 9 1.39 -1.61 5.99
N ILE A 10 0.49 -1.24 5.07
CA ILE A 10 -0.36 -0.06 5.20
C ILE A 10 -1.82 -0.52 5.27
N TYR A 11 -2.59 0.08 6.17
CA TYR A 11 -4.01 -0.21 6.39
C TYR A 11 -4.84 1.05 6.10
N ASN A 12 -5.82 0.92 5.20
CA ASN A 12 -6.92 1.87 5.14
C ASN A 12 -8.04 1.37 6.06
N ILE A 13 -8.09 1.88 7.29
CA ILE A 13 -9.15 1.55 8.26
C ILE A 13 -10.41 2.40 8.09
N ASN A 14 -10.44 3.30 7.10
CA ASN A 14 -11.59 4.15 6.84
C ASN A 14 -12.69 3.38 6.09
N ASN A 15 -13.93 3.87 6.23
CA ASN A 15 -15.10 3.37 5.51
C ASN A 15 -15.17 3.89 4.05
N GLU A 16 -14.20 4.71 3.64
CA GLU A 16 -14.04 5.31 2.33
C GLU A 16 -12.67 4.97 1.71
N GLY A 17 -12.54 5.22 0.41
CA GLY A 17 -11.27 5.04 -0.30
C GLY A 17 -10.26 6.12 0.10
N ALA A 18 -8.98 5.75 0.21
CA ALA A 18 -7.90 6.65 0.55
C ALA A 18 -6.87 6.75 -0.58
N LYS A 19 -6.25 7.92 -0.69
CA LYS A 19 -5.08 8.15 -1.54
C LYS A 19 -3.95 8.63 -0.65
N VAL A 20 -2.79 7.97 -0.76
CA VAL A 20 -1.60 8.31 0.01
C VAL A 20 -0.48 8.63 -0.96
N ASN A 21 0.05 9.85 -0.86
CA ASN A 21 1.23 10.25 -1.62
C ASN A 21 2.48 9.77 -0.87
N LEU A 22 3.24 8.86 -1.48
CA LEU A 22 4.47 8.30 -0.92
C LEU A 22 5.72 9.14 -1.25
N ASN A 23 5.58 10.21 -2.03
CA ASN A 23 6.69 11.12 -2.29
C ASN A 23 7.18 11.72 -0.96
N ASN A 24 8.50 11.84 -0.81
CA ASN A 24 9.18 12.29 0.41
C ASN A 24 9.07 11.33 1.61
N THR A 25 8.69 10.07 1.39
CA THR A 25 8.77 9.01 2.41
C THR A 25 9.89 8.03 2.05
N GLU A 26 10.34 7.23 3.02
CA GLU A 26 11.28 6.11 2.79
C GLU A 26 10.63 4.95 2.00
N LEU A 27 9.34 5.08 1.65
CA LEU A 27 8.56 4.10 0.90
C LEU A 27 8.61 4.32 -0.62
N ILE A 28 9.39 5.31 -1.08
CA ILE A 28 9.60 5.56 -2.50
C ILE A 28 10.25 4.32 -3.16
N ASP A 29 9.89 4.05 -4.42
CA ASP A 29 10.36 2.92 -5.22
C ASP A 29 10.00 1.50 -4.71
N ARG A 30 9.18 1.40 -3.66
CA ARG A 30 8.63 0.12 -3.19
C ARG A 30 7.54 -0.38 -4.13
N ASN A 31 7.43 -1.70 -4.27
CA ASN A 31 6.42 -2.33 -5.11
C ASN A 31 5.38 -3.07 -4.27
N ILE A 32 4.15 -3.15 -4.78
CA ILE A 32 3.09 -3.99 -4.19
C ILE A 32 3.50 -5.45 -4.33
N ARG A 33 3.53 -6.18 -3.21
CA ARG A 33 3.72 -7.65 -3.17
C ARG A 33 2.44 -8.41 -2.97
N GLY A 34 1.42 -7.76 -2.41
CA GLY A 34 0.11 -8.32 -2.21
C GLY A 34 -0.80 -7.31 -1.52
N TYR A 35 -2.09 -7.51 -1.65
CA TYR A 35 -3.11 -6.70 -0.99
C TYR A 35 -4.37 -7.53 -0.73
N LEU A 36 -5.21 -7.01 0.16
CA LEU A 36 -6.57 -7.51 0.39
C LEU A 36 -7.51 -6.32 0.56
N SER A 37 -8.66 -6.38 -0.09
CA SER A 37 -9.75 -5.41 0.05
C SER A 37 -11.05 -6.14 0.33
N VAL A 38 -11.91 -5.56 1.16
CA VAL A 38 -13.19 -6.19 1.54
C VAL A 38 -14.25 -6.12 0.44
N ASP A 39 -14.11 -5.20 -0.51
CA ASP A 39 -15.09 -4.96 -1.57
C ASP A 39 -14.60 -5.38 -2.96
N GLY A 40 -13.48 -6.10 -3.03
CA GLY A 40 -12.91 -6.65 -4.26
C GLY A 40 -12.27 -5.62 -5.19
N ARG A 41 -12.28 -4.33 -4.84
CA ARG A 41 -11.56 -3.31 -5.63
C ARG A 41 -10.05 -3.45 -5.44
N GLU A 42 -9.30 -3.09 -6.46
CA GLU A 42 -7.84 -3.20 -6.47
C GLU A 42 -7.18 -2.10 -5.62
N VAL A 43 -6.06 -2.44 -4.98
CA VAL A 43 -5.10 -1.45 -4.48
C VAL A 43 -4.14 -1.11 -5.61
N THR A 44 -4.01 0.17 -5.92
CA THR A 44 -3.16 0.64 -7.02
C THR A 44 -1.96 1.42 -6.49
N LEU A 45 -0.83 1.31 -7.18
CA LEU A 45 0.33 2.17 -6.96
C LEU A 45 0.74 2.73 -8.32
N THR A 46 0.58 4.04 -8.49
CA THR A 46 0.90 4.71 -9.76
C THR A 46 1.53 6.05 -9.46
N ASN A 47 2.70 6.33 -10.04
CA ASN A 47 3.45 7.56 -9.81
C ASN A 47 3.66 7.88 -8.30
N ASN A 48 3.96 6.86 -7.50
CA ASN A 48 4.10 6.94 -6.04
C ASN A 48 2.84 7.42 -5.30
N GLU A 49 1.67 7.40 -5.94
CA GLU A 49 0.37 7.54 -5.28
C GLU A 49 -0.24 6.15 -5.05
N LEU A 50 -0.45 5.82 -3.78
CA LEU A 50 -1.08 4.59 -3.35
C LEU A 50 -2.59 4.82 -3.20
N GLY A 51 -3.37 4.17 -4.07
CA GLY A 51 -4.83 4.16 -4.01
C GLY A 51 -5.35 2.92 -3.28
N MET A 52 -6.08 3.13 -2.19
CA MET A 52 -6.57 2.06 -1.32
C MET A 52 -8.10 2.09 -1.20
N PRO A 53 -8.82 1.01 -1.52
CA PRO A 53 -10.24 0.86 -1.19
C PRO A 53 -10.48 0.94 0.32
N LYS A 54 -11.75 1.15 0.72
CA LYS A 54 -12.15 1.08 2.14
C LYS A 54 -11.73 -0.26 2.75
N TYR A 55 -11.36 -0.26 4.03
CA TYR A 55 -11.00 -1.47 4.78
C TYR A 55 -10.06 -2.40 3.99
N SER A 56 -8.91 -1.87 3.58
CA SER A 56 -7.93 -2.62 2.80
C SER A 56 -6.55 -2.60 3.45
N ILE A 57 -5.75 -3.61 3.10
CA ILE A 57 -4.36 -3.77 3.53
C ILE A 57 -3.50 -3.96 2.29
N VAL A 58 -2.31 -3.37 2.29
CA VAL A 58 -1.29 -3.57 1.25
C VAL A 58 0.07 -3.87 1.86
N ILE A 59 0.80 -4.78 1.22
CA ILE A 59 2.16 -5.17 1.56
C ILE A 59 3.10 -4.60 0.51
N LEU A 60 4.06 -3.78 0.92
CA LEU A 60 5.08 -3.19 0.06
C LEU A 60 6.47 -3.78 0.37
N LYS A 61 7.27 -3.98 -0.68
CA LYS A 61 8.68 -4.41 -0.57
C LYS A 61 9.54 -3.92 -1.73
#